data_AF-A0AAV9K7M0-F1
#
_entry.id   AF-A0AAV9K7M0-F1
#
_cell.length_a   1.000
_cell.length_b   1.000
_cell.length_c   1.000
_cell.angle_alpha   90.00
_cell.angle_beta   90.00
_cell.angle_gamma   90.00
#
_symmetry.space_group_name_H-M   'P 1'
#
loop_
_entity.id
_entity.type
_entity.pdbx_description
1 polymer ?
#
loop_
_entity_poly.entity_id
_entity_poly.type
_entity_poly.pdbx_seq_one_letter_code
_entity_poly.pdbx_strand_id
1 'polypeptide(L)'
;MGACTITGGMFSTDSYSTVWGVDKLIPVDVYLPGCPPKSEAVIDAIIKLCKKISRELYEDRIRSQRANRCFTTNHKFHVRRSIHTGNYDQRVLYQPPSTLEIPTEIFFKYKNSVSSAELVN
;
A
#
# COMPACT_ATOMS: atom_id res chain seq x y z
N MET A 1 7.58 -6.19 12.06
CA MET A 1 9.03 -5.97 12.23
C MET A 1 9.39 -4.58 11.71
N GLY A 2 10.21 -3.84 12.46
CA GLY A 2 10.61 -2.47 12.14
C GLY A 2 9.60 -1.42 12.59
N ALA A 3 10.05 -0.17 12.66
CA ALA A 3 9.30 0.96 13.23
C ALA A 3 7.92 1.17 12.59
N CYS A 4 7.81 0.97 11.27
CA CYS A 4 6.55 1.13 10.53
C CYS A 4 5.44 0.20 11.05
N THR A 5 5.77 -1.03 11.44
CA THR A 5 4.78 -1.99 11.92
C THR A 5 4.39 -1.82 13.39
N ILE A 6 5.16 -1.05 14.17
CA ILE A 6 4.91 -0.84 15.60
C ILE A 6 4.06 0.42 15.78
N THR A 7 4.53 1.55 15.24
CA THR A 7 3.90 2.86 15.43
C THR A 7 3.61 3.61 14.13
N GLY A 8 3.87 3.01 12.97
CA GLY A 8 3.84 3.73 11.68
C GLY A 8 5.18 4.33 11.28
N GLY A 9 6.16 4.40 12.20
CA GLY A 9 7.52 4.85 11.91
C GLY A 9 7.55 6.27 11.34
N MET A 10 8.28 6.45 10.23
CA MET A 10 8.37 7.73 9.51
C MET A 10 7.01 8.19 8.93
N PHE A 11 6.08 7.26 8.68
CA PHE A 11 4.77 7.55 8.09
C PHE A 11 3.68 7.82 9.15
N SER A 12 4.08 8.02 10.41
CA SER A 12 3.13 8.24 11.50
C SER A 12 2.47 9.63 11.47
N THR A 13 3.14 10.65 10.95
CA THR A 13 2.65 12.05 10.96
C THR A 13 1.92 12.44 9.68
N ASP A 14 2.46 12.10 8.51
CA ASP A 14 2.07 12.76 7.25
C ASP A 14 1.34 11.84 6.25
N SER A 15 1.01 10.60 6.62
CA SER A 15 0.40 9.62 5.72
C SER A 15 -1.08 9.36 6.02
N TYR A 16 -1.95 9.55 5.02
CA TYR A 16 -3.40 9.33 5.13
C TYR A 16 -3.83 7.87 4.93
N SER A 17 -2.99 7.06 4.29
CA SER A 17 -3.31 5.69 3.87
C SER A 17 -2.58 4.61 4.68
N THR A 18 -1.87 5.00 5.74
CA THR A 18 -1.07 4.08 6.56
C THR A 18 -1.75 3.82 7.90
N VAL A 19 -1.89 2.54 8.27
CA VAL A 19 -2.35 2.16 9.61
C VAL A 19 -1.19 2.28 10.61
N TRP A 20 -1.42 2.99 11.71
CA TRP A 20 -0.44 3.10 12.79
C TRP A 20 -0.40 1.82 13.62
N GLY A 21 0.59 0.98 13.32
CA GLY A 21 0.83 -0.27 14.03
C GLY A 21 -0.06 -1.42 13.56
N VAL A 22 0.55 -2.59 13.37
CA VAL A 22 -0.15 -3.79 12.89
C VAL A 22 -1.03 -4.44 13.97
N ASP A 23 -0.80 -4.10 15.25
CA ASP A 23 -1.53 -4.61 16.41
C ASP A 23 -3.04 -4.29 16.38
N LYS A 24 -3.42 -3.25 15.63
CA LYS A 24 -4.82 -2.88 15.43
C LYS A 24 -5.58 -3.87 14.55
N LEU A 25 -4.87 -4.62 13.72
CA LEU A 25 -5.45 -5.56 12.76
C LEU A 25 -5.30 -7.01 13.23
N ILE A 26 -4.12 -7.34 13.74
CA ILE A 26 -3.73 -8.72 14.08
C ILE A 26 -2.93 -8.67 15.39
N PRO A 27 -3.19 -9.58 16.36
CA PRO A 27 -2.40 -9.64 17.59
C PRO A 27 -0.94 -9.95 17.28
N VAL A 28 -0.02 -9.18 17.86
CA VAL A 28 1.43 -9.32 17.65
C VAL A 28 2.07 -10.05 18.82
N ASP A 29 2.91 -11.05 18.53
CA ASP A 29 3.59 -11.81 19.58
C ASP A 29 4.83 -11.14 20.15
N VAL A 30 5.67 -10.59 19.28
CA VAL A 30 6.97 -9.97 19.61
C VAL A 30 7.20 -8.76 18.70
N TYR A 31 7.58 -7.65 19.30
CA TYR A 31 7.96 -6.43 18.58
C TYR A 31 9.48 -6.36 18.36
N LEU A 32 9.89 -6.02 17.14
CA LEU A 32 11.27 -5.82 16.76
C LEU A 32 11.48 -4.38 16.24
N PRO A 33 12.08 -3.47 17.03
CA PRO A 33 12.34 -2.10 16.60
C PRO A 33 13.52 -2.02 15.61
N GLY A 34 13.51 -0.99 14.76
CA GLY A 34 14.56 -0.71 13.77
C GLY A 34 14.03 -0.14 12.46
N CYS A 35 14.88 0.53 11.68
CA CYS A 35 14.49 1.13 10.40
C CYS A 35 15.69 1.21 9.41
N PRO A 36 16.07 0.11 8.73
CA PRO A 36 15.68 -1.27 8.97
C PRO A 36 16.39 -1.87 10.20
N PRO A 37 15.83 -2.90 10.86
CA PRO A 37 16.50 -3.57 11.98
C PRO A 37 17.76 -4.30 11.53
N LYS A 38 18.79 -4.32 12.39
CA LYS A 38 20.03 -5.09 12.16
C LYS A 38 19.75 -6.60 12.17
N SER A 39 20.52 -7.35 11.40
CA SER A 39 20.41 -8.82 11.30
C SER A 39 20.48 -9.52 12.67
N GLU A 40 21.38 -9.08 13.55
CA GLU A 40 21.51 -9.59 14.91
C GLU A 40 20.22 -9.43 15.73
N ALA A 41 19.53 -8.30 15.57
CA ALA A 41 18.27 -8.04 16.25
C ALA A 41 17.12 -8.94 15.74
N VAL A 42 17.18 -9.37 14.47
CA VAL A 42 16.26 -10.36 13.91
C VAL A 42 16.44 -11.70 14.60
N ILE A 43 17.69 -12.14 14.74
CA ILE A 43 18.03 -13.41 15.40
C ILE A 43 17.57 -13.39 16.86
N ASP A 44 17.81 -12.30 17.59
CA ASP A 44 17.33 -12.12 18.97
C ASP A 44 15.80 -12.18 19.06
N ALA A 45 15.08 -11.55 18.13
CA ALA A 45 13.61 -11.62 18.09
C ALA A 45 13.09 -13.04 17.87
N ILE A 46 13.75 -13.83 17.02
CA ILE A 46 13.40 -15.25 16.81
C ILE A 46 13.66 -16.05 18.10
N ILE A 47 14.79 -15.83 18.77
CA ILE A 47 15.09 -16.50 20.05
C ILE A 47 14.03 -16.14 21.11
N LYS A 48 13.60 -14.87 21.18
CA LYS A 48 12.52 -14.43 22.08
C LYS A 48 11.19 -15.09 21.75
N LEU A 49 10.87 -15.24 20.47
CA LEU A 49 9.66 -15.95 20.04
C LEU A 49 9.70 -17.43 20.45
N CYS A 50 10.83 -18.12 20.23
CA CYS A 50 11.00 -19.50 20.68
C CYS A 50 10.84 -19.65 22.21
N LYS A 51 11.37 -18.69 22.99
CA LYS A 51 11.18 -18.65 24.46
C LYS A 51 9.73 -18.38 24.88
N LYS A 52 8.96 -17.67 24.06
CA LYS A 52 7.52 -17.45 24.30
C LYS A 52 6.75 -18.75 24.05
N ILE A 53 7.01 -19.42 22.94
CA ILE A 53 6.39 -20.70 22.58
C ILE A 53 6.69 -21.77 23.64
N SER A 54 7.92 -21.84 24.16
CA SER A 54 8.27 -22.82 25.19
C SER A 54 7.58 -22.61 26.54
N ARG A 55 7.03 -21.41 26.79
CA ARG A 55 6.28 -21.07 28.01
C ARG A 55 4.78 -21.19 27.84
N GLU A 56 4.29 -21.37 26.62
CA GLU A 56 2.86 -21.40 26.31
C GLU A 56 2.23 -22.69 26.85
N LEU A 57 1.18 -22.55 27.68
CA LEU A 57 0.45 -23.68 28.25
C LEU A 57 -0.70 -24.12 27.34
N TYR A 58 -1.14 -25.37 27.47
CA TYR A 58 -2.21 -25.94 26.63
C TYR A 58 -3.52 -25.13 26.69
N GLU A 59 -3.85 -24.55 27.85
CA GLU A 59 -5.06 -23.76 28.07
C GLU A 59 -5.11 -22.45 27.27
N ASP A 60 -3.95 -21.86 26.95
CA ASP A 60 -3.88 -20.63 26.14
C ASP A 60 -4.30 -20.90 24.69
N ARG A 61 -4.06 -22.12 24.20
CA ARG A 61 -4.53 -22.58 22.88
C ARG A 61 -6.06 -22.66 22.79
N ILE A 62 -6.73 -23.03 23.87
CA ILE A 62 -8.20 -23.13 23.92
C ILE A 62 -8.83 -21.73 23.84
N ARG A 63 -8.22 -20.73 24.49
CA ARG A 63 -8.72 -19.35 24.51
C ARG A 63 -8.53 -18.60 23.17
N SER A 64 -7.64 -19.08 22.31
CA SER A 64 -7.39 -18.55 20.97
C SER A 64 -8.52 -18.85 19.96
N GLN A 65 -9.47 -19.72 20.30
CA GLN A 65 -10.61 -19.97 19.42
C GLN A 65 -11.42 -18.68 19.21
N ARG A 66 -11.43 -18.18 17.98
CA ARG A 66 -12.26 -17.04 17.58
C ARG A 66 -13.72 -17.38 17.83
N ALA A 67 -14.35 -16.67 18.76
CA ALA A 67 -15.78 -16.78 18.96
C ALA A 67 -16.50 -16.20 17.72
N ASN A 68 -17.28 -17.04 17.04
CA ASN A 68 -18.08 -16.62 15.89
C ASN A 68 -19.26 -15.75 16.36
N ARG A 69 -19.04 -14.45 16.48
CA ARG A 69 -20.10 -13.46 16.74
C ARG A 69 -20.61 -12.92 15.41
N CYS A 70 -21.73 -13.48 14.94
CA CYS A 70 -22.35 -13.07 13.68
C CYS A 70 -23.51 -12.13 13.96
N PHE A 71 -23.48 -10.93 13.37
CA PHE A 71 -24.58 -9.97 13.38
C PHE A 71 -24.99 -9.68 11.94
N THR A 72 -26.29 -9.73 11.66
CA THR A 72 -26.85 -9.42 10.34
C THR A 72 -27.66 -8.14 10.41
N THR A 73 -27.24 -7.12 9.67
CA THR A 73 -27.97 -5.85 9.54
C THR A 73 -28.31 -5.58 8.08
N ASN A 74 -29.52 -5.09 7.83
CA ASN A 74 -29.95 -4.66 6.50
C ASN A 74 -29.35 -3.28 6.19
N HIS A 75 -28.86 -3.07 4.97
CA HIS A 75 -28.29 -1.80 4.52
C HIS A 75 -28.93 -1.33 3.20
N LYS A 76 -28.95 -0.01 2.95
CA LYS A 76 -29.50 0.61 1.73
C LYS A 76 -28.41 1.11 0.77
N PHE A 77 -27.26 0.45 0.74
CA PHE A 77 -26.17 0.79 -0.19
C PHE A 77 -26.55 0.40 -1.62
N HIS A 78 -26.15 1.23 -2.58
CA HIS A 78 -26.32 0.95 -4.00
C HIS A 78 -25.21 0.02 -4.49
N VAL A 79 -25.58 -1.07 -5.14
CA VAL A 79 -24.62 -2.02 -5.72
C VAL A 79 -23.97 -1.39 -6.96
N ARG A 80 -22.64 -1.27 -6.95
CA ARG A 80 -21.83 -0.83 -8.09
C ARG A 80 -21.10 -2.02 -8.72
N ARG A 81 -20.87 -1.94 -10.04
CA ARG A 81 -20.06 -2.95 -10.76
C ARG A 81 -18.59 -2.83 -10.33
N SER A 82 -17.87 -3.95 -10.34
CA SER A 82 -16.44 -3.99 -10.03
C SER A 82 -15.65 -3.08 -10.97
N ILE A 83 -14.74 -2.29 -10.40
CA ILE A 83 -13.82 -1.42 -11.15
C ILE A 83 -12.68 -2.25 -11.75
N HIS A 84 -12.27 -3.33 -11.07
CA HIS A 84 -11.20 -4.22 -11.53
C HIS A 84 -11.79 -5.30 -12.45
N THR A 85 -11.90 -4.98 -13.75
CA THR A 85 -12.49 -5.87 -14.78
C THR A 85 -11.49 -6.92 -15.29
N GLY A 86 -10.22 -6.91 -14.82
CA GLY A 86 -9.19 -7.85 -15.27
C GLY A 86 -8.74 -7.63 -16.72
N ASN A 87 -9.17 -6.52 -17.32
CA ASN A 87 -9.01 -6.26 -18.74
C ASN A 87 -7.89 -5.26 -19.00
N TYR A 88 -6.73 -5.57 -18.46
CA TYR A 88 -5.54 -4.73 -18.61
C TYR A 88 -5.07 -4.70 -20.08
N ASP A 89 -5.33 -5.79 -20.82
CA ASP A 89 -4.87 -5.97 -22.19
C ASP A 89 -5.86 -5.52 -23.27
N GLN A 90 -7.14 -5.23 -22.97
CA GLN A 90 -8.02 -4.64 -23.99
C GLN A 90 -7.72 -3.16 -24.19
N ARG A 91 -7.14 -2.90 -25.36
CA ARG A 91 -6.95 -1.62 -26.05
C ARG A 91 -8.27 -0.87 -26.36
N VAL A 92 -9.27 -0.88 -25.47
CA VAL A 92 -10.55 -0.20 -25.70
C VAL A 92 -10.46 1.31 -25.37
N LEU A 93 -9.48 1.74 -24.57
CA LEU A 93 -9.33 3.14 -24.15
C LEU A 93 -8.19 3.91 -24.84
N TYR A 94 -7.35 3.23 -25.62
CA TYR A 94 -6.35 3.88 -26.48
C TYR A 94 -6.71 3.65 -27.95
N GLN A 95 -7.87 4.14 -28.35
CA GLN A 95 -8.05 4.53 -29.75
C GLN A 95 -7.47 5.94 -29.86
N PRO A 96 -6.29 6.16 -30.49
CA PRO A 96 -5.88 7.50 -30.83
C PRO A 96 -6.98 8.12 -31.68
N PRO A 97 -7.34 9.41 -31.50
CA PRO A 97 -8.20 10.07 -32.47
C PRO A 97 -7.53 9.88 -33.83
N SER A 98 -8.27 9.29 -34.76
CA SER A 98 -7.85 9.11 -36.15
C SER A 98 -7.11 10.35 -36.62
N THR A 99 -5.87 10.16 -37.06
CA THR A 99 -4.97 11.14 -37.66
C THR A 99 -5.66 11.76 -38.87
N LEU A 100 -6.54 12.74 -38.64
CA LEU A 100 -7.21 13.51 -39.67
C LEU A 100 -7.29 14.96 -39.17
N GLU A 101 -6.48 15.79 -39.83
CA GLU A 101 -6.60 17.24 -39.97
C GLU A 101 -6.04 18.12 -38.84
N ILE A 102 -4.71 18.13 -38.70
CA ILE A 102 -3.98 19.34 -38.28
C ILE A 102 -2.99 19.67 -39.39
N PRO A 103 -3.13 20.80 -40.12
CA PRO A 103 -2.20 21.20 -41.16
C PRO A 103 -0.80 21.41 -40.57
N THR A 104 0.21 20.83 -41.25
CA THR A 104 1.63 20.81 -40.86
C THR A 104 2.28 22.19 -40.71
N GLU A 105 1.60 23.29 -41.04
CA GLU A 105 2.13 24.66 -40.92
C GLU A 105 2.24 25.15 -39.47
N ILE A 106 1.34 24.73 -38.57
CA ILE A 106 1.36 25.20 -37.17
C ILE A 106 2.57 24.62 -36.41
N PHE A 107 3.00 23.41 -36.78
CA PHE A 107 4.10 22.71 -36.12
C PHE A 107 5.47 23.34 -36.44
N PHE A 108 5.68 23.81 -37.67
CA PHE A 108 6.94 24.45 -38.07
C PHE A 108 7.09 25.87 -37.50
N LYS A 109 5.98 26.61 -37.36
CA LYS A 109 6.01 27.97 -36.81
C LYS A 109 6.41 27.99 -35.33
N TYR A 110 5.97 27.00 -34.55
CA TYR A 110 6.33 26.85 -33.14
C TYR A 110 7.81 26.47 -32.93
N LYS A 111 8.38 25.62 -33.78
CA LYS A 111 9.82 25.28 -33.68
C LYS A 111 10.72 26.48 -34.01
N ASN A 112 10.34 27.32 -34.97
CA ASN A 112 11.13 28.49 -35.33
C ASN A 112 11.07 29.60 -34.26
N SER A 113 9.96 29.73 -33.51
CA SER A 113 9.87 30.71 -32.42
C SER A 113 10.68 30.33 -31.18
N VAL A 114 10.89 29.03 -30.93
CA VAL A 114 11.65 28.55 -29.76
C VAL A 114 13.17 28.72 -29.97
N SER A 115 13.65 28.63 -31.22
CA SER A 115 15.08 28.80 -31.55
C SER A 115 15.60 30.23 -31.37
N SER A 116 14.74 31.26 -31.29
CA SER A 116 15.17 32.67 -31.19
C SER A 116 15.14 33.23 -29.76
N ALA A 117 14.68 32.46 -28.77
CA ALA A 117 14.50 32.94 -27.39
C ALA A 117 15.59 32.50 -26.41
N GLU A 118 16.54 31.64 -26.80
CA GLU A 118 17.70 31.22 -25.97
C GLU A 118 18.99 31.93 -26.40
N LEU A 119 19.03 33.26 -26.30
CA LEU A 119 20.26 34.06 -26.27
C LEU A 119 19.90 35.49 -25.83
N VAL A 120 19.82 35.75 -24.52
CA VAL A 120 20.22 36.99 -23.81
C VAL A 120 19.95 36.78 -22.31
N ASN A 121 21.04 36.89 -21.53
CA ASN A 121 21.21 37.05 -20.08
C ASN A 121 20.89 35.88 -19.14
#